data_AF-A0A0F7LGQ5-F1
#
_entry.id   AF-A0A0F7LGQ5-F1
#
_cell.length_a   1.000
_cell.length_b   1.000
_cell.length_c   1.000
_cell.angle_alpha   90.00
_cell.angle_beta   90.00
_cell.angle_gamma   90.00
#
_symmetry.space_group_name_H-M   'P 1'
#
loop_
_entity.id
_entity.type
_entity.pdbx_description
1 polymer ?
#
loop_
_entity_poly.entity_id
_entity_poly.type
_entity_poly.pdbx_seq_one_letter_code
_entity_poly.pdbx_strand_id
1 'polypeptide(L)' 'MGGQHEYLKVIALRINEFNRIFWISQDYRNPPHTNVVKYFEGEKVKYSKAIEISGNNRGGKKY' A
#
# COMPACT_ATOMS: atom_id res chain seq x y z
N MET A 1 14.51 -2.21 -12.62
CA MET A 1 14.37 -0.87 -12.03
C MET A 1 13.08 -0.25 -12.56
N GLY A 2 11.97 -0.39 -11.84
CA GLY A 2 10.64 0.00 -12.29
C GLY A 2 10.21 1.35 -11.73
N GLY A 3 10.92 2.40 -12.13
CA GLY A 3 10.54 3.78 -11.82
C GLY A 3 9.29 4.20 -12.58
N GLN A 4 8.59 5.15 -11.96
CA GLN A 4 7.53 6.01 -12.50
C GLN A 4 6.10 5.43 -12.44
N HIS A 5 5.19 6.24 -11.86
CA HIS A 5 3.73 6.09 -11.80
C HIS A 5 3.05 5.42 -10.57
N GLU A 6 3.59 5.55 -9.35
CA GLU A 6 2.93 5.18 -8.06
C GLU A 6 1.94 6.25 -7.52
N TYR A 7 1.32 7.09 -8.38
CA TYR A 7 0.52 8.25 -7.93
C TYR A 7 -0.94 7.97 -7.60
N LEU A 8 -1.46 6.76 -7.79
CA LEU A 8 -2.91 6.55 -7.76
C LEU A 8 -3.29 5.65 -6.57
N LYS A 9 -3.93 6.30 -5.59
CA LYS A 9 -4.66 5.76 -4.42
C LYS A 9 -3.80 5.37 -3.21
N VAL A 10 -3.26 6.39 -2.53
CA VAL A 10 -2.74 6.27 -1.17
C VAL A 10 -3.65 7.02 -0.20
N ILE A 11 -3.91 6.44 0.97
CA ILE A 11 -4.59 7.08 2.10
C ILE A 11 -3.57 7.25 3.22
N ALA A 12 -3.49 8.45 3.80
CA ALA A 12 -2.71 8.69 5.01
C ALA A 12 -3.64 8.70 6.23
N LEU A 13 -3.35 7.87 7.22
CA LEU A 13 -4.05 7.83 8.50
C LEU A 13 -3.08 8.24 9.60
N ARG A 14 -3.35 9.38 10.25
CA ARG A 14 -2.55 9.90 11.37
C ARG A 14 -3.29 9.64 12.68
N ILE A 15 -2.59 9.03 13.64
CA ILE A 15 -3.07 8.86 15.01
C ILE A 15 -2.26 9.79 15.90
N ASN A 16 -2.87 10.93 16.27
CA ASN A 16 -2.19 12.03 16.96
C ASN A 16 -1.66 11.61 18.34
N GLU A 17 -2.43 10.81 19.10
CA GLU A 17 -2.05 10.34 20.44
C GLU A 17 -0.70 9.61 20.47
N PHE A 18 -0.36 8.89 19.39
CA PHE A 18 0.89 8.13 19.29
C PHE A 18 1.92 8.76 18.36
N ASN A 19 1.60 9.93 17.77
CA ASN A 19 2.39 10.57 16.71
C ASN A 19 2.76 9.59 15.57
N ARG A 20 1.83 8.74 15.15
CA ARG A 20 2.04 7.72 14.10
C ARG A 20 1.29 8.08 12.82
N ILE A 21 1.92 7.78 11.69
CA ILE A 21 1.33 7.99 10.36
C ILE A 21 1.44 6.67 9.59
N PHE A 22 0.30 6.20 9.10
CA PHE A 22 0.20 5.02 8.25
C PHE A 22 -0.19 5.44 6.84
N TRP A 23 0.57 4.97 5.86
CA TRP A 23 0.30 5.15 4.44
C TRP A 23 -0.24 3.85 3.87
N ILE A 24 -1.50 3.83 3.47
CA ILE A 24 -2.18 2.64 2.94
C ILE A 24 -2.29 2.80 1.42
N SER A 25 -1.84 1.82 0.66
CA SER A 25 -1.81 1.88 -0.80
C SER A 25 -2.22 0.56 -1.45
N GLN A 26 -2.74 0.65 -2.67
CA GLN A 26 -2.97 -0.51 -3.52
C GLN A 26 -1.79 -0.72 -4.47
N ASP A 27 -1.19 -1.91 -4.43
CA ASP A 27 -0.19 -2.37 -5.38
C ASP A 27 -0.87 -3.03 -6.58
N TYR A 28 -1.04 -2.27 -7.65
CA TYR A 28 -1.64 -2.73 -8.90
C TYR A 28 -0.74 -3.70 -9.69
N ARG A 29 0.57 -3.75 -9.40
CA ARG A 29 1.54 -4.57 -10.15
C ARG A 29 1.65 -6.00 -9.61
N ASN A 30 0.99 -6.28 -8.49
CA ASN A 30 1.00 -7.59 -7.87
C ASN A 30 0.20 -8.60 -8.73
N PRO A 31 0.69 -9.86 -8.88
CA PRO A 31 0.04 -10.85 -9.73
C PRO A 31 -1.38 -11.18 -9.25
N PRO A 32 -2.27 -11.63 -10.15
CA PRO A 32 -3.62 -12.06 -9.79
C PRO A 32 -3.60 -13.02 -8.60
N HIS A 33 -4.58 -12.89 -7.70
CA HIS A 33 -4.73 -13.71 -6.47
C HIS A 33 -3.77 -13.40 -5.31
N THR A 34 -2.94 -12.37 -5.42
CA THR A 34 -2.18 -11.84 -4.28
C THR A 34 -2.87 -10.66 -3.63
N ASN A 35 -2.60 -10.44 -2.35
CA ASN A 35 -3.07 -9.28 -1.63
C ASN A 35 -2.49 -8.01 -2.27
N VAL A 36 -3.38 -7.06 -2.60
CA VAL A 36 -2.97 -5.81 -3.25
C VAL A 36 -2.90 -4.65 -2.29
N VAL A 37 -3.39 -4.77 -1.05
CA VAL A 37 -3.31 -3.66 -0.10
C VAL A 37 -2.08 -3.81 0.78
N LYS A 38 -1.27 -2.74 0.83
CA LYS A 38 -0.06 -2.65 1.65
C LYS A 38 -0.09 -1.37 2.48
N TYR A 39 0.60 -1.38 3.61
CA TYR A 39 0.76 -0.20 4.45
C TYR A 39 2.23 0.08 4.77
N PHE A 40 2.56 1.33 5.05
CA PHE A 40 3.86 1.76 5.54
C PHE A 40 3.70 2.71 6.72
N GLU A 41 4.41 2.48 7.81
CA GLU A 41 4.46 3.38 8.96
C GLU A 41 5.68 4.31 8.85
N GLY A 42 5.44 5.63 8.86
CA GLY A 42 6.49 6.63 8.87
C GLY A 42 6.06 8.00 8.36
N GLU A 43 6.94 9.00 8.50
CA GLU A 43 6.60 10.40 8.18
C GLU A 43 6.34 10.65 6.68
N LYS A 44 6.97 9.88 5.80
CA LYS A 44 6.83 9.98 4.34
C LYS A 44 6.63 8.59 3.77
N VAL A 45 5.71 8.46 2.81
CA VAL A 45 5.42 7.18 2.14
C VAL A 45 6.68 6.55 1.54
N LYS A 46 6.86 5.24 1.73
CA LYS A 46 7.92 4.43 1.12
C LYS A 46 7.36 3.07 0.67
N TYR A 47 6.93 2.97 -0.59
CA TYR A 47 6.34 1.76 -1.16
C TYR A 47 7.27 0.54 -1.11
N SER A 48 8.58 0.74 -1.29
CA SER A 48 9.58 -0.33 -1.21
C SER A 48 9.71 -0.98 0.16
N LYS A 49 9.16 -0.35 1.21
CA LYS A 49 9.13 -0.85 2.59
C LYS A 49 7.71 -1.16 3.07
N ALA A 50 6.72 -1.14 2.16
CA ALA A 50 5.34 -1.38 2.53
C ALA A 50 5.14 -2.86 2.88
N ILE A 51 4.39 -3.09 3.96
CA ILE A 51 4.06 -4.40 4.51
C ILE A 51 2.67 -4.78 4.02
N GLU A 52 2.46 -6.06 3.72
CA GLU A 52 1.17 -6.59 3.30
C GLU A 52 0.13 -6.48 4.43
N ILE A 53 -1.08 -6.02 4.09
CA ILE A 53 -2.23 -6.18 4.99
C ILE A 53 -2.80 -7.59 4.76
N SER A 54 -2.81 -8.41 5.80
CA SER A 54 -3.43 -9.75 5.75
C SER A 54 -4.95 -9.66 5.57
N GLY A 55 -5.55 -10.66 4.92
CA GLY A 55 -6.99 -10.77 4.73
C GLY A 55 -7.37 -11.01 3.28
N ASN A 56 -8.65 -10.84 2.95
CA ASN A 56 -9.14 -10.99 1.59
C ASN A 56 -9.16 -9.63 0.87
N ASN A 57 -7.99 -9.15 0.46
CA ASN A 57 -7.85 -7.93 -0.33
C ASN A 57 -7.21 -8.20 -1.71
N ARG A 58 -7.51 -9.37 -2.28
CA ARG A 58 -6.95 -9.81 -3.56
C ARG A 58 -7.39 -8.90 -4.70
N GLY A 59 -6.43 -8.46 -5.50
CA GLY A 59 -6.67 -7.67 -6.70
C GLY A 59 -6.46 -8.47 -7.99
N GLY A 60 -6.94 -7.91 -9.08
CA GLY A 60 -6.87 -8.48 -10.43
C GLY A 60 -8.11 -9.32 -10.79
N LYS A 61 -8.91 -8.85 -11.75
CA LYS A 61 -9.76 -9.74 -12.56
C LYS A 61 -8.84 -10.52 -13.51
N LYS A 62 -9.03 -11.84 -13.61
CA LYS A 62 -8.64 -12.57 -14.82
C LYS A 62 -9.38 -11.90 -15.99
N TYR A 63 -8.65 -11.34 -16.94
CA TYR A 63 -9.18 -11.10 -18.28
C TYR A 63 -9.16 -12.44 -19.04
#